data_AF-A0A961JN21-F1
#
_entry.id   AF-A0A961JN21-F1
#
_cell.length_a   1.000
_cell.length_b   1.000
_cell.length_c   1.000
_cell.angle_alpha   90.00
_cell.angle_beta   90.00
_cell.angle_gamma   90.00
#
_symmetry.space_group_name_H-M   'P 1'
#
loop_
_entity.id
_entity.type
_entity.pdbx_description
1 polymer ?
#
loop_
_entity_poly.entity_id
_entity_poly.type
_entity_poly.pdbx_seq_one_letter_code
_entity_poly.pdbx_strand_id
1 'polypeptide(L)'
;MTRHKPWRQDNPDAVIVDRTTMWGNPWRAGDDGVPDSAEAVRLFRAAVTGFDSGGSWCAPQAHPESYIGKIISGAIALRGKDLACWCPPDQPCHADVLLELANRD
;
A
#
# COMPACT_ATOMS: atom_id res chain seq x y z
N MET A 1 -6.85 17.46 -6.54
CA MET A 1 -5.49 18.05 -6.55
C MET A 1 -4.54 17.07 -7.24
N THR A 2 -4.15 17.33 -8.49
CA THR A 2 -3.16 16.52 -9.20
C THR A 2 -1.75 16.96 -8.77
N ARG A 3 -0.89 16.02 -8.34
CA ARG A 3 0.47 16.28 -7.82
C ARG A 3 1.46 16.65 -8.95
N HIS A 4 1.17 17.73 -9.69
CA HIS A 4 2.13 18.43 -10.56
C HIS A 4 3.03 19.41 -9.77
N LYS A 5 2.94 19.46 -8.44
CA LYS A 5 3.77 20.31 -7.58
C LYS A 5 5.11 19.65 -7.24
N PRO A 6 6.17 20.43 -6.97
CA PRO A 6 7.56 19.97 -6.81
C PRO A 6 7.81 19.26 -5.48
N TRP A 7 6.86 18.49 -4.94
CA TRP A 7 6.99 17.83 -3.63
C TRP A 7 8.24 16.93 -3.56
N ARG A 8 8.67 16.39 -4.71
CA ARG A 8 9.90 15.61 -4.85
C ARG A 8 11.17 16.46 -4.68
N GLN A 9 11.13 17.76 -4.99
CA GLN A 9 12.24 18.68 -4.70
C GLN A 9 12.43 18.83 -3.19
N ASP A 10 11.33 18.89 -2.43
CA ASP A 10 11.35 19.01 -0.97
C ASP A 10 11.63 17.67 -0.27
N ASN A 11 11.37 16.55 -0.95
CA ASN A 11 11.54 15.19 -0.41
C ASN A 11 12.26 14.29 -1.44
N PRO A 12 13.54 14.56 -1.75
CA PRO A 12 14.27 13.85 -2.81
C PRO A 12 14.48 12.36 -2.49
N ASP A 13 14.50 12.01 -1.21
CA ASP A 13 14.77 10.65 -0.73
C ASP A 13 13.50 9.80 -0.53
N ALA A 14 12.32 10.39 -0.72
CA ALA A 14 11.06 9.68 -0.57
C ALA A 14 10.90 8.59 -1.65
N VAL A 15 10.54 7.39 -1.22
CA VAL A 15 10.31 6.25 -2.11
C VAL A 15 8.95 6.38 -2.77
N ILE A 16 8.92 6.36 -4.10
CA ILE A 16 7.67 6.29 -4.84
C ILE A 16 7.06 4.90 -4.72
N VAL A 17 5.82 4.86 -4.26
CA VAL A 17 5.07 3.63 -4.05
C VAL A 17 3.81 3.54 -4.90
N ASP A 18 3.74 4.25 -6.02
CA ASP A 18 2.60 4.10 -6.93
C ASP A 18 2.64 2.81 -7.74
N ARG A 19 1.64 2.66 -8.63
CA ARG A 19 1.47 1.47 -9.47
C ARG A 19 2.53 1.33 -10.57
N THR A 20 3.45 2.28 -10.72
CA THR A 20 4.61 2.13 -11.60
C THR A 20 5.76 1.39 -10.93
N THR A 21 5.68 1.16 -9.61
CA THR A 21 6.68 0.43 -8.83
C THR A 21 6.08 -0.86 -8.27
N MET A 22 6.93 -1.70 -7.69
CA MET A 22 6.50 -2.95 -7.04
C MET A 22 5.63 -2.74 -5.79
N TRP A 23 5.56 -1.50 -5.27
CA TRP A 23 4.84 -1.17 -4.04
C TRP A 23 3.41 -0.69 -4.27
N GLY A 24 2.99 -0.55 -5.53
CA GLY A 24 1.68 -0.02 -5.85
C GLY A 24 0.53 -0.94 -5.42
N ASN A 25 -0.57 -0.33 -4.97
CA ASN A 25 -1.82 -1.04 -4.74
C ASN A 25 -2.37 -1.63 -6.06
N PRO A 26 -2.53 -2.96 -6.20
CA PRO A 26 -3.01 -3.57 -7.43
C PRO A 26 -4.49 -3.29 -7.70
N TRP A 27 -5.28 -2.94 -6.69
CA TRP A 27 -6.69 -2.56 -6.82
C TRP A 27 -6.86 -1.08 -7.18
N ARG A 28 -7.82 -0.79 -8.06
CA ARG A 28 -8.21 0.57 -8.47
C ARG A 28 -9.70 0.79 -8.22
N ALA A 29 -10.05 2.01 -7.82
CA ALA A 29 -11.45 2.44 -7.83
C ALA A 29 -12.01 2.30 -9.25
N GLY A 30 -13.15 1.62 -9.37
CA GLY A 30 -13.78 1.28 -10.64
C GLY A 30 -13.46 -0.12 -11.16
N ASP A 31 -12.54 -0.87 -10.53
CA ASP A 31 -12.38 -2.30 -10.82
C ASP A 31 -13.61 -3.09 -10.32
N ASP A 32 -13.80 -4.31 -10.83
CA ASP A 32 -14.88 -5.19 -10.37
C ASP A 32 -14.78 -5.45 -8.86
N GLY A 33 -15.87 -5.17 -8.13
CA GLY A 33 -15.90 -5.24 -6.67
C GLY A 33 -15.17 -4.10 -5.92
N VAL A 34 -14.71 -3.05 -6.62
CA VAL A 34 -13.95 -1.93 -6.01
C VAL A 34 -14.61 -0.58 -6.33
N PRO A 35 -15.68 -0.18 -5.61
CA PRO A 35 -16.44 1.03 -5.93
C PRO A 35 -15.66 2.34 -5.73
N ASP A 36 -14.71 2.37 -4.81
CA ASP A 36 -13.96 3.58 -4.47
C ASP A 36 -12.51 3.29 -4.03
N SER A 37 -11.76 4.37 -3.73
CA SER A 37 -10.37 4.25 -3.30
C SER A 37 -10.22 3.69 -1.89
N ALA A 38 -11.21 3.89 -1.02
CA ALA A 38 -11.18 3.35 0.33
C ALA A 38 -11.28 1.82 0.29
N GLU A 39 -12.15 1.27 -0.57
CA GLU A 39 -12.26 -0.17 -0.78
C GLU A 39 -10.98 -0.74 -1.40
N ALA A 40 -10.38 -0.04 -2.39
CA ALA A 40 -9.10 -0.45 -2.95
C ALA A 40 -8.01 -0.57 -1.87
N VAL A 41 -7.95 0.37 -0.92
CA VAL A 41 -7.00 0.34 0.19
C VAL A 41 -7.36 -0.71 1.22
N ARG A 42 -8.66 -0.96 1.47
CA ARG A 42 -9.13 -2.03 2.36
C ARG A 42 -8.70 -3.41 1.86
N LEU A 43 -8.89 -3.67 0.57
CA LEU A 43 -8.46 -4.92 -0.08
C LEU A 43 -6.93 -5.07 -0.02
N PHE A 44 -6.21 -4.00 -0.30
CA PHE A 44 -4.76 -3.99 -0.20
C PHE A 44 -4.25 -4.31 1.21
N ARG A 45 -4.83 -3.66 2.23
CA ARG A 45 -4.56 -3.95 3.64
C ARG A 45 -4.82 -5.42 3.94
N ALA A 46 -6.01 -5.93 3.66
CA ALA A 46 -6.34 -7.33 3.91
C ALA A 46 -5.33 -8.31 3.25
N ALA A 47 -4.89 -7.99 2.03
CA ALA A 47 -3.95 -8.82 1.28
C ALA A 47 -2.53 -8.82 1.87
N VAL A 48 -2.01 -7.68 2.33
CA VAL A 48 -0.61 -7.58 2.81
C VAL A 48 -0.48 -7.72 4.32
N THR A 49 -1.52 -7.38 5.08
CA THR A 49 -1.50 -7.44 6.54
C THR A 49 -2.26 -8.60 7.13
N GLY A 50 -3.23 -9.18 6.41
CA GLY A 50 -4.22 -10.10 6.97
C GLY A 50 -5.49 -9.36 7.39
N PHE A 51 -6.51 -10.11 7.78
CA PHE A 51 -7.81 -9.58 8.19
C PHE A 51 -8.42 -10.40 9.34
N ASP A 52 -9.31 -9.78 10.12
CA ASP A 52 -10.13 -10.49 11.09
C ASP A 52 -11.37 -11.08 10.42
N SER A 53 -11.64 -12.34 10.67
CA SER A 53 -12.83 -13.06 10.22
C SER A 53 -13.60 -13.59 11.42
N GLY A 54 -14.39 -12.72 12.06
CA GLY A 54 -15.27 -13.10 13.17
C GLY A 54 -14.51 -13.41 14.46
N GLY A 55 -13.50 -12.62 14.79
CA GLY A 55 -12.64 -12.79 15.97
C GLY A 55 -11.48 -13.75 15.75
N SER A 56 -11.30 -14.27 14.53
CA SER A 56 -10.15 -15.08 14.15
C SER A 56 -9.28 -14.33 13.15
N TRP A 57 -8.02 -14.13 13.52
CA TRP A 57 -7.04 -13.49 12.65
C TRP A 57 -6.60 -14.42 11.51
N CYS A 58 -6.85 -13.98 10.29
CA CYS A 58 -6.41 -14.65 9.08
C CYS A 58 -5.16 -13.93 8.53
N ALA A 59 -4.01 -14.59 8.63
CA ALA A 59 -2.76 -14.08 8.07
C ALA A 59 -2.82 -13.99 6.53
N PRO A 60 -1.99 -13.13 5.90
CA PRO A 60 -1.84 -13.09 4.44
C PRO A 60 -1.52 -14.47 3.86
N GLN A 61 -2.28 -14.91 2.85
CA GLN A 61 -2.08 -16.20 2.16
C GLN A 61 -1.46 -16.04 0.77
N ALA A 62 -0.54 -15.07 0.61
CA ALA A 62 0.10 -14.82 -0.67
C ALA A 62 1.30 -15.75 -0.91
N HIS A 63 1.35 -16.39 -2.09
CA HIS A 63 2.56 -17.11 -2.50
C HIS A 63 3.76 -16.14 -2.57
N PRO A 64 4.97 -16.49 -2.10
CA PRO A 64 6.11 -15.56 -2.05
C PRO A 64 6.44 -14.88 -3.38
N GLU A 65 6.33 -15.63 -4.48
CA GLU A 65 6.59 -15.11 -5.83
C GLU A 65 5.45 -14.29 -6.46
N SER A 66 4.28 -14.26 -5.82
CA SER A 66 3.18 -13.42 -6.25
C SER A 66 3.50 -11.94 -6.02
N TYR A 67 2.77 -11.06 -6.70
CA TYR A 67 2.93 -9.62 -6.52
C TYR A 67 2.77 -9.19 -5.05
N ILE A 68 1.74 -9.69 -4.37
CA ILE A 68 1.51 -9.43 -2.93
C ILE A 68 2.61 -10.06 -2.06
N GLY A 69 3.05 -11.29 -2.39
CA GLY A 69 4.15 -11.94 -1.67
C GLY A 69 5.44 -11.13 -1.71
N LYS A 70 5.78 -10.57 -2.88
CA LYS A 70 6.95 -9.69 -3.05
C LYS A 70 6.85 -8.40 -2.24
N ILE A 71 5.65 -7.81 -2.13
CA ILE A 71 5.42 -6.67 -1.24
C ILE A 71 5.67 -7.05 0.21
N ILE A 72 5.08 -8.16 0.67
CA ILE A 72 5.20 -8.62 2.06
C ILE A 72 6.67 -8.90 2.41
N SER A 73 7.35 -9.73 1.61
CA SER A 73 8.76 -10.09 1.86
C SER A 73 9.71 -8.90 1.71
N GLY A 74 9.38 -7.92 0.88
CA GLY A 74 10.22 -6.75 0.63
C GLY A 74 10.00 -5.58 1.60
N ALA A 75 8.91 -5.55 2.36
CA ALA A 75 8.47 -4.37 3.12
C ALA A 75 9.53 -3.82 4.09
N ILE A 76 10.43 -4.66 4.60
CA ILE A 76 11.54 -4.24 5.46
C ILE A 76 12.45 -3.18 4.80
N ALA A 77 12.56 -3.17 3.47
CA ALA A 77 13.34 -2.18 2.73
C ALA A 77 12.74 -0.76 2.77
N LEU A 78 11.49 -0.61 3.22
CA LEU A 78 10.80 0.66 3.40
C LEU A 78 10.94 1.20 4.84
N ARG A 79 11.47 0.42 5.78
CA ARG A 79 11.64 0.85 7.17
C ARG A 79 12.53 2.10 7.25
N GLY A 80 12.05 3.13 7.93
CA GLY A 80 12.75 4.41 8.09
C GLY A 80 12.75 5.31 6.85
N LYS A 81 11.92 5.03 5.83
CA LYS A 81 11.81 5.85 4.62
C LYS A 81 10.49 6.61 4.57
N ASP A 82 10.54 7.81 4.00
CA ASP A 82 9.33 8.52 3.58
C ASP A 82 8.77 7.89 2.31
N LEU A 83 7.45 7.72 2.25
CA LEU A 83 6.76 7.10 1.12
C LEU A 83 5.87 8.11 0.39
N ALA A 84 5.84 8.00 -0.94
CA ALA A 84 5.04 8.88 -1.78
C ALA A 84 4.01 8.10 -2.61
N CYS A 85 2.73 8.41 -2.37
CA CYS A 85 1.58 7.92 -3.12
C CYS A 85 0.88 9.07 -3.89
N TRP A 86 -0.09 8.73 -4.74
CA TRP A 86 -1.01 9.67 -5.39
C TRP A 86 -2.44 9.58 -4.81
N CYS A 87 -2.61 8.91 -3.67
CA CYS A 87 -3.90 8.86 -2.98
C CYS A 87 -4.30 10.26 -2.48
N PRO A 88 -5.62 10.55 -2.40
CA PRO A 88 -6.13 11.77 -1.80
C PRO A 88 -5.72 11.88 -0.32
N PRO A 89 -5.39 13.08 0.19
CA PRO A 89 -4.85 13.26 1.54
C PRO A 89 -5.86 12.95 2.68
N ASP A 90 -7.16 13.16 2.43
CA ASP A 90 -8.21 12.97 3.44
C ASP A 90 -8.97 11.65 3.23
N GLN A 91 -8.29 10.65 2.68
CA GLN A 91 -8.80 9.31 2.40
C GLN A 91 -7.73 8.27 2.81
N PRO A 92 -8.10 7.01 3.04
CA PRO A 92 -7.11 5.96 3.27
C PRO A 92 -6.03 5.97 2.15
N CYS A 93 -4.74 5.96 2.50
CA CYS A 93 -3.65 5.74 1.53
C CYS A 93 -3.02 4.35 1.73
N HIS A 94 -2.60 3.73 0.64
CA HIS A 94 -1.87 2.46 0.67
C HIS A 94 -0.43 2.60 1.17
N ALA A 95 0.17 3.80 1.07
CA ALA A 95 1.47 4.10 1.67
C ALA A 95 1.43 3.95 3.20
N ASP A 96 0.32 4.32 3.85
CA ASP A 96 0.16 4.13 5.29
C ASP A 96 0.17 2.64 5.67
N VAL A 97 -0.45 1.81 4.83
CA VAL A 97 -0.43 0.34 4.98
C VAL A 97 0.99 -0.20 4.80
N LEU A 98 1.75 0.31 3.84
CA LEU A 98 3.15 -0.08 3.63
C LEU A 98 4.05 0.36 4.79
N LEU A 99 3.85 1.56 5.34
CA LEU A 99 4.55 2.04 6.52
C LEU A 99 4.26 1.15 7.73
N GLU A 100 3.00 0.77 7.94
CA GLU A 100 2.63 -0.17 8.98
C GLU A 100 3.34 -1.52 8.79
N LEU A 101 3.28 -2.08 7.57
CA LEU A 101 3.90 -3.36 7.26
C LEU A 101 5.42 -3.34 7.46
N ALA A 102 6.09 -2.24 7.08
CA ALA A 102 7.54 -2.08 7.23
C ALA A 102 7.99 -1.97 8.70
N ASN A 103 7.11 -1.51 9.58
CA ASN A 103 7.41 -1.24 11.00
C ASN A 103 6.82 -2.30 11.96
N ARG A 104 6.30 -3.42 11.45
CA ARG A 104 5.96 -4.59 12.28
C ARG A 104 7.25 -5.34 12.66
N ASP A 105 7.35 -5.75 13.92
CA ASP A 105 8.48 -6.52 14.47
C ASP A 105 8.43 -8.01 14.09
#